data_AF-A0A917XWR2-F1
#
_entry.id   AF-A0A917XWR2-F1
#
_cell.length_a   1.000
_cell.length_b   1.000
_cell.length_c   1.000
_cell.angle_alpha   90.00
_cell.angle_beta   90.00
_cell.angle_gamma   90.00
#
_symmetry.space_group_name_H-M   'P 1'
#
loop_
_entity.id
_entity.type
_entity.pdbx_description
1 polymer ?
#
loop_
_entity_poly.entity_id
_entity_poly.type
_entity_poly.pdbx_seq_one_letter_code
_entity_poly.pdbx_strand_id
1 'polypeptide(L)' 'MREAAADWTEMECEDALGIAWDAHRAATGKEPPQDSFTIRYPELDPSWDFDFDDEEERSRRLPRLSALYAD' A
#
# COMPACT_ATOMS: atom_id res chain seq x y z
N MET A 1 2.56 10.50 -6.04
CA MET A 1 3.04 9.11 -6.14
C MET A 1 4.28 9.01 -7.03
N ARG A 2 4.20 8.98 -8.37
CA ARG A 2 5.40 8.80 -9.21
C ARG A 2 6.43 9.94 -9.04
N GLU A 3 5.95 11.18 -8.99
CA GLU A 3 6.79 12.38 -8.78
C GLU A 3 7.35 12.42 -7.34
N ALA A 4 6.49 12.27 -6.33
CA ALA A 4 6.91 12.15 -4.93
C ALA A 4 7.95 11.03 -4.68
N ALA A 5 7.88 9.93 -5.43
CA ALA A 5 8.82 8.82 -5.31
C ALA A 5 10.18 9.10 -5.99
N ALA A 6 10.24 9.99 -6.98
CA ALA A 6 11.51 10.48 -7.53
C ALA A 6 12.21 11.43 -6.54
N ASP A 7 11.41 12.28 -5.87
CA ASP A 7 11.91 13.34 -4.98
C ASP A 7 11.98 12.92 -3.50
N TRP A 8 11.74 11.64 -3.18
CA TRP A 8 11.68 11.12 -1.80
C TRP A 8 10.76 11.94 -0.88
N THR A 9 9.73 12.54 -1.46
CA THR A 9 8.82 13.41 -0.74
C THR A 9 7.88 12.58 0.10
N GLU A 10 7.79 12.91 1.39
CA GLU A 10 6.84 12.29 2.31
C GLU A 10 5.41 12.55 1.83
N MET A 11 4.66 11.47 1.64
CA MET A 11 3.24 11.52 1.29
C MET A 11 2.41 11.13 2.49
N GLU A 12 1.75 12.11 3.10
CA GLU A 12 0.74 11.85 4.12
C GLU A 12 -0.52 11.25 3.47
N CYS A 13 -0.94 10.10 3.97
CA CYS A 13 -2.14 9.38 3.52
C CYS A 13 -2.98 8.87 4.70
N GLU A 14 -2.83 9.48 5.88
CA GLU A 14 -3.56 9.09 7.09
C GLU A 14 -5.08 9.11 6.87
N ASP A 15 -5.60 10.16 6.22
CA ASP A 15 -7.02 10.30 5.88
C ASP A 15 -7.55 9.12 5.04
N ALA A 16 -6.69 8.46 4.25
CA ALA A 16 -7.10 7.33 3.43
C ALA A 16 -7.50 6.11 4.28
N LEU A 17 -6.94 5.96 5.48
CA LEU A 17 -7.26 4.87 6.41
C LEU A 17 -8.73 4.95 6.89
N GLY A 18 -9.31 6.16 6.92
CA GLY A 18 -10.69 6.41 7.35
C GLY A 18 -11.76 6.25 6.27
N ILE A 19 -11.39 6.12 4.99
CA ILE A 19 -12.35 6.19 3.87
C ILE A 19 -13.52 5.21 4.02
N ALA A 20 -13.23 3.95 4.34
CA ALA A 20 -14.27 2.93 4.49
C ALA A 20 -15.19 3.21 5.68
N TRP A 21 -14.64 3.77 6.75
CA TRP A 21 -15.37 4.17 7.95
C TRP A 21 -16.33 5.32 7.65
N ASP A 22 -15.83 6.38 7.00
CA ASP A 22 -16.65 7.53 6.63
C ASP A 22 -17.73 7.18 5.61
N ALA A 23 -17.41 6.34 4.63
CA ALA A 23 -18.40 5.85 3.67
C ALA A 23 -19.52 5.07 4.36
N HIS A 24 -19.18 4.20 5.33
CA HIS A 24 -20.18 3.48 6.12
C HIS A 24 -21.08 4.45 6.89
N ARG A 25 -20.49 5.41 7.60
CA ARG A 25 -21.24 6.39 8.38
C ARG A 25 -22.13 7.27 7.52
N ALA A 26 -21.67 7.66 6.33
CA ALA A 26 -22.47 8.41 5.36
C ALA A 26 -23.67 7.61 4.84
N ALA A 27 -23.49 6.30 4.61
CA ALA A 27 -24.53 5.44 4.07
C ALA A 27 -25.57 4.97 5.12
N THR A 28 -25.13 4.71 6.36
CA THR A 28 -25.96 4.06 7.39
C THR A 28 -26.35 4.99 8.54
N GLY A 29 -25.67 6.13 8.68
CA GLY A 29 -25.80 7.03 9.82
C GLY A 29 -25.25 6.45 11.14
N LYS A 30 -24.55 5.33 11.10
CA LYS A 30 -24.04 4.60 12.27
C LYS A 30 -22.54 4.36 12.13
N GLU A 31 -21.88 4.07 13.24
CA GLU A 31 -20.51 3.56 13.20
C GLU A 31 -20.48 2.09 12.73
N PRO A 32 -19.43 1.65 12.02
CA PRO A 32 -19.22 0.24 11.72
C PRO A 32 -19.16 -0.60 13.00
N PRO A 33 -19.66 -1.86 12.98
CA PRO A 33 -19.45 -2.81 14.08
C PRO A 33 -17.99 -2.91 14.51
N GLN A 34 -17.72 -3.12 15.81
CA GLN A 34 -16.35 -3.18 16.34
C GLN A 34 -15.49 -4.29 15.72
N ASP A 35 -16.10 -5.31 15.14
CA ASP A 35 -15.47 -6.43 14.44
C ASP A 35 -15.49 -6.29 12.91
N SER A 36 -15.75 -5.08 12.38
CA SER A 36 -15.79 -4.84 10.93
C SER A 36 -14.45 -5.11 10.23
N PHE A 37 -13.33 -4.94 10.94
CA PHE A 37 -11.99 -5.18 10.42
C PHE A 37 -11.38 -6.40 11.11
N THR A 38 -11.69 -7.59 10.60
CA THR A 38 -11.04 -8.83 11.02
C THR A 38 -9.81 -9.09 10.16
N ILE A 39 -8.73 -8.35 10.40
CA ILE A 39 -7.49 -8.57 9.67
C ILE A 39 -6.79 -9.80 10.23
N ARG A 40 -6.60 -10.82 9.38
CA ARG A 40 -5.60 -11.86 9.61
C ARG A 40 -4.38 -11.51 8.79
N TYR A 41 -3.31 -11.12 9.46
CA TYR A 41 -2.03 -10.98 8.79
C TYR A 41 -1.47 -12.39 8.54
N PRO A 42 -1.31 -12.81 7.27
CA PRO A 42 -0.59 -14.03 6.97
C PRO A 42 0.87 -13.87 7.44
N GLU A 43 1.56 -15.00 7.61
CA GLU A 43 3.01 -14.97 7.83
C GLU A 43 3.69 -14.24 6.66
N LEU A 44 4.68 -13.41 6.98
CA LEU A 44 5.46 -12.71 5.97
C LEU A 44 6.24 -13.75 5.15
N ASP A 45 6.20 -13.63 3.83
CA ASP A 45 6.98 -14.49 2.94
C ASP A 45 8.47 -14.10 3.01
N PRO A 46 9.36 -14.98 3.53
CA PRO A 46 10.79 -14.69 3.65
C PRO A 46 11.47 -14.45 2.30
N SER A 47 10.87 -14.90 1.19
CA SER A 47 11.40 -14.65 -0.15
C SER A 47 11.42 -13.17 -0.53
N TRP A 48 10.73 -12.31 0.23
CA TRP A 48 10.70 -10.86 0.06
C TRP A 48 11.84 -10.12 0.77
N ASP A 49 12.72 -10.80 1.50
CA ASP A 49 13.95 -10.25 2.09
C ASP A 49 15.11 -10.21 1.07
N PHE A 50 14.80 -9.93 -0.20
CA PHE A 50 15.81 -9.78 -1.25
C PHE A 50 16.32 -8.35 -1.30
N ASP A 51 17.48 -8.16 -1.93
CA ASP A 51 18.06 -6.83 -2.12
C ASP A 51 17.22 -6.02 -3.13
N PHE A 52 16.55 -4.96 -2.67
CA PHE A 52 15.74 -4.10 -3.54
C PHE A 52 16.58 -3.22 -4.47
N ASP A 53 17.90 -3.11 -4.25
CA ASP A 53 18.80 -2.42 -5.17
C ASP A 53 19.22 -3.32 -6.35
N ASP A 54 18.97 -4.63 -6.29
CA ASP A 54 19.13 -5.55 -7.44
C ASP A 54 18.02 -5.27 -8.48
N GLU A 55 18.41 -4.62 -9.57
CA GLU A 55 17.51 -4.23 -10.65
C GLU A 55 16.93 -5.43 -11.41
N GLU A 56 17.69 -6.51 -11.58
CA GLU A 56 17.23 -7.71 -12.26
C GLU A 56 16.15 -8.41 -11.41
N GLU A 57 16.40 -8.58 -10.12
CA GLU A 57 15.46 -9.20 -9.19
C GLU A 57 14.21 -8.32 -8.97
N ARG A 58 14.36 -6.99 -8.86
CA ARG A 58 13.23 -6.06 -8.87
C ARG A 58 12.41 -6.15 -10.15
N SER A 59 13.04 -6.15 -11.31
CA SER A 59 12.33 -6.24 -12.60
C SER A 59 11.56 -7.55 -12.74
N ARG A 60 12.16 -8.66 -12.27
CA ARG A 60 11.52 -9.97 -12.25
C ARG A 60 10.31 -10.04 -11.31
N ARG A 61 10.41 -9.47 -10.10
CA ARG A 61 9.37 -9.55 -9.06
C ARG A 61 8.32 -8.44 -9.15
N LEU A 62 8.73 -7.24 -9.55
CA LEU A 62 7.93 -6.01 -9.54
C LEU A 62 7.89 -5.36 -10.95
N PRO A 63 7.52 -6.08 -12.01
CA PRO A 63 7.68 -5.60 -13.39
C PRO A 63 6.94 -4.28 -13.68
N ARG A 64 5.77 -4.08 -13.05
CA ARG A 64 5.01 -2.83 -13.19
C ARG A 64 5.68 -1.65 -12.48
N LEU A 65 6.29 -1.89 -11.32
CA LEU A 65 7.00 -0.86 -10.59
C LEU A 65 8.28 -0.51 -11.34
N SER A 66 9.06 -1.50 -11.76
CA SER A 66 10.28 -1.29 -12.55
C SER A 66 9.99 -0.52 -13.85
N ALA A 67 8.88 -0.80 -14.54
CA ALA A 67 8.48 -0.03 -15.73
C ALA A 67 8.16 1.46 -15.44
N LEU A 68 7.85 1.83 -14.19
CA LEU A 68 7.66 3.24 -13.83
C LEU A 68 8.97 4.00 -13.64
N TYR A 69 10.09 3.29 -13.45
CA TYR A 69 11.43 3.85 -13.26
C TYR A 69 12.43 3.44 -14.34
N ALA A 70 11.99 2.69 -15.35
CA ALA A 70 12.75 2.48 -16.57
C ALA A 70 12.76 3.80 -17.36
N ASP A 71 13.94 4.31 -17.67
CA ASP A 71 14.15 5.48 -18.52
C ASP A 71 13.48 5.33 -19.91
#